data_AF-A0A960WU05-F1
#
_entry.id   AF-A0A960WU05-F1
#
_cell.length_a   1.000
_cell.length_b   1.000
_cell.length_c   1.000
_cell.angle_alpha   90.00
_cell.angle_beta   90.00
_cell.angle_gamma   90.00
#
_symmetry.space_group_name_H-M   'P 1'
#
loop_
_entity.id
_entity.type
_entity.pdbx_description
1 polymer ?
#
loop_
_entity_poly.entity_id
_entity_poly.type
_entity_poly.pdbx_seq_one_letter_code
_entity_poly.pdbx_strand_id
1 'polypeptide(L)'
;MKAPSNLQARQKCRGLSLVEITLVIGLMLTLAGIVTYSVSSMTDWRKGRDASEKLRAVYLAQKSFLADQPSKSYATFTNEELIPYLPGRPGAMPTQTGKNNETLTINVQMMPPVLKFGSSNYDPSGSATDGLWDVGSL
;
A
#
# COMPACT_ATOMS: atom_id res chain seq x y z
N MET A 1 65.03 49.96 -13.71
CA MET A 1 63.86 49.61 -12.87
C MET A 1 62.65 49.42 -13.78
N LYS A 2 62.14 48.19 -13.93
CA LYS A 2 60.96 47.87 -14.75
C LYS A 2 60.19 46.76 -14.03
N ALA A 3 59.02 47.08 -13.49
CA ALA A 3 58.17 46.12 -12.80
C ALA A 3 57.39 45.26 -13.84
N PRO A 4 57.20 43.95 -13.60
CA PRO A 4 56.49 43.09 -14.54
C PRO A 4 54.97 43.32 -14.50
N SER A 5 54.40 43.20 -15.70
CA SER A 5 53.01 43.39 -16.09
C SER A 5 52.02 42.51 -15.33
N ASN A 6 50.96 43.14 -14.82
CA ASN A 6 49.75 42.49 -14.31
C ASN A 6 49.11 41.58 -15.37
N LEU A 7 49.25 40.26 -15.20
CA LEU A 7 48.45 39.26 -15.91
C LEU A 7 47.01 39.37 -15.40
N GLN A 8 46.16 40.06 -16.16
CA GLN A 8 44.71 40.03 -15.98
C GLN A 8 44.23 38.58 -16.12
N ALA A 9 43.96 37.93 -15.00
CA ALA A 9 43.21 36.69 -14.96
C ALA A 9 41.80 36.96 -15.49
N ARG A 10 41.57 36.72 -16.78
CA ARG A 10 40.21 36.64 -17.34
C ARG A 10 39.49 35.51 -16.61
N GLN A 11 38.69 35.86 -15.61
CA GLN A 11 37.64 34.97 -15.14
C GLN A 11 36.71 34.71 -16.33
N LYS A 12 36.82 33.51 -16.91
CA LYS A 12 35.82 33.03 -17.86
C LYS A 12 34.53 32.85 -17.06
N CYS A 13 33.67 33.86 -17.05
CA CYS A 13 32.26 33.67 -16.74
C CYS A 13 31.70 32.74 -17.82
N ARG A 14 31.73 31.43 -17.53
CA ARG A 14 30.96 30.45 -18.30
C ARG A 14 29.50 30.69 -17.94
N GLY A 15 28.81 31.48 -18.75
CA GLY A 15 27.36 31.59 -18.66
C GLY A 15 26.75 30.21 -18.89
N LEU A 16 25.81 29.82 -18.03
CA LEU A 16 25.02 28.59 -18.17
C LEU A 16 24.49 28.51 -19.61
N SER A 17 24.90 27.48 -20.35
CA SER A 17 24.42 27.34 -21.71
C SER A 17 22.96 26.90 -21.70
N LEU A 18 22.18 27.35 -22.67
CA LEU A 18 20.77 26.95 -22.81
C LEU A 18 20.64 25.41 -22.89
N VAL A 19 21.63 24.75 -23.51
CA VAL A 19 21.75 23.29 -23.59
C VAL A 19 21.96 22.64 -22.22
N GLU A 20 22.77 23.24 -21.35
CA GLU A 20 23.02 22.74 -19.99
C GLU A 20 21.75 22.86 -19.13
N ILE A 21 21.03 23.98 -19.24
CA ILE A 21 19.77 24.18 -18.52
C ILE A 21 18.69 23.20 -19.00
N THR A 22 18.54 22.96 -20.30
CA THR A 22 17.56 21.99 -20.82
C THR A 22 17.91 20.56 -20.43
N LEU A 23 19.19 20.19 -20.41
CA LEU A 23 19.65 18.89 -19.94
C LEU A 23 19.35 18.68 -18.44
N VAL A 24 19.59 19.70 -17.61
CA VAL A 24 19.31 19.64 -16.17
C VAL A 24 17.80 19.55 -15.90
N ILE A 25 16.97 20.33 -16.61
CA ILE A 25 15.51 20.25 -16.47
C ILE A 25 15.00 18.88 -16.91
N GLY A 26 15.50 18.33 -18.03
CA GLY A 26 15.18 16.99 -18.47
C GLY A 26 15.52 15.94 -17.42
N LEU A 27 16.71 16.01 -16.83
CA LEU A 27 17.16 15.11 -15.77
C LEU A 27 16.31 15.23 -14.49
N MET A 28 15.94 16.46 -14.11
CA MET A 28 15.07 16.70 -12.96
C MET A 28 13.70 16.05 -13.15
N LEU A 29 13.10 16.20 -14.33
CA LEU A 29 11.80 15.61 -14.66
C LEU A 29 11.84 14.08 -14.71
N THR A 30 12.90 13.49 -15.27
CA THR A 30 13.04 12.02 -15.32
C THR A 30 13.21 11.44 -13.92
N LEU A 31 14.05 12.04 -13.07
CA LEU A 31 14.22 11.61 -11.68
C LEU A 31 12.93 11.77 -10.86
N ALA A 32 12.21 12.88 -11.03
CA ALA A 32 10.91 13.09 -10.38
C ALA A 32 9.89 12.02 -10.80
N GLY A 33 9.87 11.63 -12.08
CA GLY A 33 9.03 10.55 -12.58
C GLY A 33 9.33 9.19 -11.93
N ILE A 34 10.62 8.83 -11.81
CA ILE A 34 11.04 7.57 -11.18
C ILE A 34 10.64 7.53 -9.70
N VAL A 35 10.85 8.62 -8.97
CA VAL A 35 10.52 8.70 -7.53
C VAL A 35 9.01 8.54 -7.30
N THR A 36 8.18 9.24 -8.08
CA THR A 36 6.72 9.20 -7.91
C THR A 36 6.14 7.80 -8.16
N TYR A 37 6.60 7.10 -9.19
CA TYR A 37 6.20 5.72 -9.48
C TYR A 37 6.63 4.71 -8.40
N SER A 38 7.82 4.91 -7.83
CA SER A 38 8.35 4.04 -6.77
C SER A 38 7.55 4.15 -5.47
N VAL A 39 7.16 5.38 -5.09
CA VAL A 39 6.39 5.61 -3.86
C VAL A 39 5.00 4.99 -3.93
N SER A 40 4.28 5.13 -5.05
CA SER A 40 2.93 4.55 -5.19
C SER A 40 2.95 3.02 -5.07
N SER A 41 3.91 2.37 -5.74
CA SER A 41 4.10 0.92 -5.68
C SER A 41 4.40 0.44 -4.25
N MET A 42 5.24 1.17 -3.52
CA MET A 42 5.56 0.84 -2.14
C MET A 42 4.35 1.05 -1.20
N THR A 43 3.56 2.10 -1.42
CA THR A 43 2.34 2.33 -0.61
C THR A 43 1.29 1.25 -0.85
N ASP A 44 1.10 0.82 -2.09
CA ASP A 44 0.16 -0.25 -2.44
C ASP A 44 0.59 -1.57 -1.81
N TRP A 45 1.88 -1.92 -1.90
CA TRP A 45 2.42 -3.12 -1.26
C TRP A 45 2.20 -3.11 0.27
N ARG A 46 2.47 -1.97 0.94
CA ARG A 46 2.22 -1.83 2.38
C ARG A 46 0.75 -2.04 2.73
N LYS A 47 -0.17 -1.47 1.94
CA LYS A 47 -1.61 -1.66 2.13
C LYS A 47 -2.02 -3.13 1.97
N GLY A 48 -1.49 -3.84 0.97
CA GLY A 48 -1.85 -5.25 0.78
C GLY A 48 -1.29 -6.18 1.83
N ARG A 49 -0.09 -5.89 2.34
CA ARG A 49 0.46 -6.62 3.50
C ARG A 49 -0.44 -6.47 4.72
N ASP A 50 -0.83 -5.24 5.05
CA ASP A 50 -1.74 -4.95 6.16
C ASP A 50 -3.12 -5.62 5.98
N ALA A 51 -3.67 -5.57 4.76
CA ALA A 51 -4.91 -6.26 4.42
C ALA A 51 -4.82 -7.78 4.65
N SER A 52 -3.74 -8.40 4.17
CA SER A 52 -3.49 -9.83 4.32
C SER A 52 -3.33 -10.24 5.78
N GLU A 53 -2.65 -9.43 6.59
CA GLU A 53 -2.48 -9.67 8.02
C GLU A 53 -3.83 -9.62 8.75
N LYS A 54 -4.70 -8.65 8.43
CA LYS A 54 -6.05 -8.56 8.99
C LYS A 54 -6.96 -9.71 8.56
N LEU A 55 -6.94 -10.09 7.29
CA LEU A 55 -7.70 -11.25 6.79
C LEU A 55 -7.25 -12.54 7.48
N ARG A 56 -5.93 -12.72 7.65
CA ARG A 56 -5.38 -13.86 8.38
C ARG A 56 -5.77 -13.85 9.85
N ALA A 57 -5.79 -12.69 10.50
CA ALA A 57 -6.24 -12.55 11.87
C ALA A 57 -7.71 -12.98 12.04
N VAL A 58 -8.59 -12.54 11.13
CA VAL A 58 -10.00 -12.95 11.12
C VAL A 58 -10.15 -14.44 10.82
N TYR A 59 -9.39 -14.98 9.86
CA TYR A 59 -9.44 -16.40 9.55
C TYR A 59 -9.03 -17.27 10.73
N LEU A 60 -7.99 -16.86 11.47
CA LEU A 60 -7.60 -17.54 12.70
C LEU A 60 -8.68 -17.45 13.77
N ALA A 61 -9.35 -16.30 13.91
CA ALA A 61 -10.49 -16.12 14.82
C ALA A 61 -11.69 -17.00 14.45
N GLN A 62 -12.00 -17.15 13.16
CA GLN A 62 -13.05 -18.07 12.68
C GLN A 62 -12.71 -19.52 13.03
N LYS A 63 -11.46 -19.94 12.83
CA LYS A 63 -11.01 -21.30 13.15
C LYS A 63 -11.04 -21.58 14.66
N SER A 64 -10.63 -20.65 15.50
CA SER A 64 -10.70 -20.82 16.94
C SER A 64 -12.13 -20.81 17.45
N PHE A 65 -13.00 -19.97 16.90
CA PHE A 65 -14.43 -20.00 17.19
C PHE A 65 -15.06 -21.35 16.81
N LEU A 66 -14.72 -21.91 15.64
CA LEU A 66 -15.17 -23.24 15.23
C LEU A 66 -14.61 -24.37 16.09
N ALA A 67 -13.44 -24.19 16.69
CA ALA A 67 -12.90 -25.17 17.62
C ALA A 67 -13.77 -25.25 18.90
N ASP A 68 -14.31 -24.11 19.34
CA ASP A 68 -15.20 -24.05 20.50
C ASP A 68 -16.67 -24.39 20.14
N GLN A 69 -17.11 -24.04 18.92
CA GLN A 69 -18.48 -24.25 18.43
C GLN A 69 -18.51 -24.99 17.07
N PRO A 70 -18.16 -26.29 17.04
CA PRO A 70 -17.97 -27.04 15.80
C PRO A 70 -19.26 -27.23 14.98
N SER A 71 -20.44 -27.13 15.60
CA SER A 71 -21.72 -27.26 14.90
C SER A 71 -22.21 -25.96 14.25
N LYS A 72 -21.53 -24.83 14.47
CA LYS A 72 -21.97 -23.54 13.95
C LYS A 72 -21.53 -23.38 12.50
N SER A 73 -22.47 -22.96 11.66
CA SER A 73 -22.17 -22.69 10.25
C SER A 73 -21.44 -21.35 10.09
N TYR A 74 -20.37 -21.33 9.29
CA TYR A 74 -19.62 -20.12 8.98
C TYR A 74 -20.47 -19.02 8.36
N ALA A 75 -21.52 -19.38 7.61
CA ALA A 75 -22.44 -18.42 7.00
C ALA A 75 -23.27 -17.63 8.03
N THR A 76 -23.31 -18.08 9.28
CA THR A 76 -24.09 -17.48 10.37
C THR A 76 -23.25 -16.71 11.38
N PHE A 77 -21.94 -16.58 11.13
CA PHE A 77 -21.06 -15.84 12.04
C PHE A 77 -21.43 -14.36 12.11
N THR A 78 -21.34 -13.85 13.34
CA THR A 78 -21.48 -12.42 13.64
C THR A 78 -20.14 -11.83 14.03
N ASN A 79 -20.00 -10.51 13.95
CA ASN A 79 -18.75 -9.85 14.32
C ASN A 79 -18.49 -9.99 15.82
N GLU A 80 -19.54 -9.88 16.62
CA GLU A 80 -19.55 -9.94 18.08
C GLU A 80 -19.00 -11.27 18.59
N GLU A 81 -19.29 -12.36 17.88
CA GLU A 81 -18.81 -13.71 18.21
C GLU A 81 -17.32 -13.89 17.93
N LEU A 82 -16.80 -13.23 16.89
CA LEU A 82 -15.41 -13.39 16.46
C LEU A 82 -14.45 -12.39 17.11
N ILE A 83 -14.93 -11.20 17.53
CA ILE A 83 -14.10 -10.16 18.19
C ILE A 83 -13.28 -10.70 19.38
N PRO A 84 -13.83 -11.54 20.27
CA PRO A 84 -13.06 -12.10 21.39
C PRO A 84 -11.86 -12.98 20.98
N TYR A 85 -11.93 -13.56 19.78
CA TYR A 85 -10.94 -14.48 19.22
C TYR A 85 -9.89 -13.79 18.35
N LEU A 86 -10.05 -12.49 18.08
CA LEU A 86 -9.06 -11.71 17.35
C LEU A 86 -7.80 -11.47 18.20
N PRO A 87 -6.61 -11.45 17.56
CA PRO A 87 -5.37 -11.13 18.25
C PRO A 87 -5.44 -9.72 18.85
N GLY A 88 -5.10 -9.60 20.14
CA GLY A 88 -5.13 -8.33 20.87
C GLY A 88 -6.53 -7.85 21.29
N ARG A 89 -7.61 -8.59 20.98
CA ARG A 89 -9.00 -8.26 21.37
C ARG A 89 -9.39 -6.80 21.14
N PRO A 90 -9.33 -6.30 19.88
CA PRO A 90 -9.46 -4.89 19.54
C PRO A 90 -10.82 -4.24 19.83
N GLY A 91 -11.78 -4.90 20.47
CA GLY A 91 -13.13 -4.38 20.77
C GLY A 91 -14.03 -4.15 19.56
N ALA A 92 -13.48 -4.12 18.34
CA ALA A 92 -14.17 -3.97 17.08
C ALA A 92 -13.50 -4.82 15.98
N MET A 93 -14.26 -5.15 14.93
CA MET A 93 -13.74 -5.86 13.76
C MET A 93 -12.75 -4.96 13.00
N PRO A 94 -11.55 -5.44 12.62
CA PRO A 94 -10.60 -4.66 11.85
C PRO A 94 -11.18 -4.24 10.49
N THR A 95 -10.87 -3.01 10.10
CA THR A 95 -11.17 -2.45 8.78
C THR A 95 -9.88 -2.24 7.99
N GLN A 96 -10.01 -2.15 6.67
CA GLN A 96 -8.87 -1.93 5.78
C GLN A 96 -9.08 -0.68 4.92
N THR A 97 -8.00 0.03 4.64
CA THR A 97 -8.02 1.12 3.66
C THR A 97 -7.69 0.55 2.28
N GLY A 98 -8.57 0.76 1.31
CA GLY A 98 -8.39 0.34 -0.06
C GLY A 98 -7.39 1.20 -0.86
N LYS A 99 -7.25 0.87 -2.14
CA LYS A 99 -6.29 1.54 -3.03
C LYS A 99 -6.59 3.04 -3.18
N ASN A 100 -7.87 3.38 -3.30
CA ASN A 100 -8.40 4.72 -3.49
C ASN A 100 -8.77 5.44 -2.17
N ASN A 101 -8.26 4.95 -1.03
CA ASN A 101 -8.54 5.44 0.33
C ASN A 101 -9.99 5.26 0.80
N GLU A 102 -10.70 4.32 0.20
CA GLU A 102 -11.98 3.81 0.66
C GLU A 102 -11.81 2.96 1.92
N THR A 103 -12.83 2.94 2.79
CA THR A 103 -12.86 2.03 3.94
C THR A 103 -13.52 0.72 3.53
N LEU A 104 -12.84 -0.38 3.81
CA LEU A 104 -13.25 -1.73 3.49
C LEU A 104 -13.56 -2.51 4.76
N THR A 105 -14.61 -3.30 4.68
CA THR A 105 -15.08 -4.15 5.78
C THR A 105 -14.74 -5.60 5.48
N ILE A 106 -14.61 -6.43 6.51
CA ILE A 106 -14.31 -7.86 6.33
C ILE A 106 -15.62 -8.64 6.38
N ASN A 107 -15.84 -9.49 5.37
CA ASN A 107 -16.94 -10.44 5.36
C ASN A 107 -16.57 -11.69 6.16
N VAL A 108 -17.12 -11.80 7.36
CA VAL A 108 -16.92 -12.94 8.26
C VAL A 108 -17.79 -14.15 7.94
N GLN A 109 -18.76 -14.01 7.03
CA GLN A 109 -19.68 -15.08 6.63
C GLN A 109 -19.10 -15.98 5.53
N MET A 110 -17.81 -15.83 5.22
CA MET A 110 -17.08 -16.67 4.28
C MET A 110 -15.77 -17.12 4.91
N MET A 111 -15.32 -18.32 4.51
CA MET A 111 -14.08 -18.92 4.97
C MET A 111 -13.33 -19.46 3.74
N PRO A 112 -12.16 -18.89 3.37
CA PRO A 112 -11.48 -17.77 4.00
C PRO A 112 -12.27 -16.44 3.92
N PRO A 113 -12.05 -15.51 4.87
CA PRO A 113 -12.73 -14.22 4.89
C PRO A 113 -12.20 -13.35 3.74
N VAL A 114 -13.03 -12.41 3.28
CA VAL A 114 -12.68 -11.49 2.18
C VAL A 114 -13.01 -10.06 2.53
N LEU A 115 -12.35 -9.11 1.88
CA LEU A 115 -12.69 -7.70 2.01
C LEU A 115 -13.90 -7.34 1.13
N LYS A 116 -14.70 -6.39 1.60
CA LYS A 116 -15.88 -5.87 0.92
C LYS A 116 -15.84 -4.36 0.84
N PHE A 117 -16.24 -3.86 -0.32
CA PHE A 117 -16.61 -2.47 -0.54
C PHE A 117 -18.12 -2.40 -0.73
N GLY A 118 -18.84 -1.96 0.31
CA GLY A 118 -20.29 -2.08 0.36
C GLY A 118 -20.73 -3.54 0.34
N SER A 119 -21.51 -3.93 -0.68
CA SER A 119 -22.02 -5.30 -0.83
C SER A 119 -21.10 -6.23 -1.65
N SER A 120 -20.13 -5.67 -2.38
CA SER A 120 -19.29 -6.41 -3.31
C SER A 120 -17.99 -6.84 -2.67
N ASN A 121 -17.54 -8.07 -2.99
CA ASN A 121 -16.18 -8.49 -2.68
C ASN A 121 -15.19 -7.55 -3.36
N TYR A 122 -14.18 -7.13 -2.63
CA TYR A 122 -13.17 -6.20 -3.09
C TYR A 122 -11.83 -6.92 -3.15
N ASP A 123 -11.25 -6.94 -4.35
CA ASP A 123 -9.87 -7.33 -4.61
C ASP A 123 -9.31 -6.47 -5.77
N PRO A 124 -8.21 -5.72 -5.58
CA PRO A 124 -7.58 -4.93 -6.64
C PRO A 124 -6.96 -5.77 -7.77
N SER A 125 -6.66 -7.06 -7.52
CA SER A 125 -5.93 -7.90 -8.47
C SER A 125 -6.82 -8.46 -9.60
N GLY A 126 -8.14 -8.33 -9.44
CA GLY A 126 -9.13 -8.74 -10.43
C GLY A 126 -9.74 -10.12 -10.18
N SER A 127 -9.34 -10.83 -9.13
CA SER A 127 -9.85 -12.15 -8.75
C SER A 127 -10.60 -12.09 -7.43
N ALA A 128 -11.93 -11.96 -7.49
CA ALA A 128 -12.76 -11.88 -6.27
C ALA A 128 -12.97 -13.23 -5.54
N THR A 129 -12.32 -14.31 -5.97
CA THR A 129 -12.63 -15.70 -5.56
C THR A 129 -11.59 -16.36 -4.68
N ASP A 130 -10.37 -15.84 -4.59
CA ASP A 130 -9.28 -16.48 -3.84
C ASP A 130 -9.25 -16.07 -2.36
N GLY A 131 -9.97 -15.00 -2.00
CA GLY A 131 -10.02 -14.44 -0.65
C GLY A 131 -8.68 -13.91 -0.16
N LEU A 132 -7.75 -13.68 -1.07
CA LEU A 132 -6.48 -13.05 -0.82
C LEU A 132 -6.54 -11.60 -1.29
N TRP A 133 -5.74 -10.76 -0.64
CA TRP A 133 -5.48 -9.44 -1.15
C TRP A 133 -4.13 -9.47 -1.82
N ASP A 134 -4.10 -9.56 -3.14
CA ASP A 134 -2.85 -9.51 -3.89
C ASP A 134 -2.48 -8.06 -4.22
N VAL A 135 -1.19 -7.73 -4.06
CA VAL A 135 -0.64 -6.40 -4.35
C VAL A 135 0.56 -6.53 -5.26
N GLY A 136 0.40 -6.01 -6.47
CA GLY A 136 1.44 -5.99 -7.49
C GLY A 136 0.97 -6.57 -8.80
N SER A 137 -0.01 -5.94 -9.46
CA SER A 137 -0.06 -6.05 -10.91
C SER A 137 1.17 -5.31 -11.45
N LEU A 138 2.17 -6.07 -11.92
CA LEU A 138 3.26 -5.53 -12.74
C LEU A 138 2.70 -4.89 -14.02
#